data_AF-A0AAJ0BD50-F1
#
_entry.id   AF-A0AAJ0BD50-F1
#
_cell.length_a   1.000
_cell.length_b   1.000
_cell.length_c   1.000
_cell.angle_alpha   90.00
_cell.angle_beta   90.00
_cell.angle_gamma   90.00
#
_symmetry.space_group_name_H-M   'P 1'
#
loop_
_entity.id
_entity.type
_entity.pdbx_description
1 polymer ?
#
loop_
_entity_poly.entity_id
_entity_poly.type
_entity_poly.pdbx_seq_one_letter_code
_entity_poly.pdbx_strand_id
1 'polypeptide(L)'
;MFLSKFKVPREAVRGIQGFFSLAVLILSAYVANWYNTDTLTSSPSQINVLLAAAAISIVSIIHLEVTSKFFPRLASPFVSIAVEFINLVFWFGSSISLAVFLSRLLFCRGSVCAAAQADAVFAFVNLLAWLGTFVPLTLDLFKGGLRKPTGPSMSGGAGMKEVA
;
A
#
# COMPACT_ATOMS: atom_id res chain seq x y z
N MET A 1 -19.91 -13.76 3.39
CA MET A 1 -20.89 -13.06 4.25
C MET A 1 -20.24 -12.40 5.49
N PHE A 2 -19.00 -12.73 5.87
CA PHE A 2 -18.32 -12.15 7.05
C PHE A 2 -17.81 -10.70 6.87
N LEU A 3 -17.62 -10.22 5.64
CA LEU A 3 -16.98 -8.91 5.37
C LEU A 3 -17.94 -7.70 5.43
N SER A 4 -19.27 -7.90 5.55
CA SER A 4 -20.22 -6.78 5.59
C SER A 4 -20.42 -6.15 6.98
N LYS A 5 -19.97 -6.81 8.06
CA LYS A 5 -20.13 -6.31 9.44
C LYS A 5 -19.01 -5.37 9.90
N PHE A 6 -17.83 -5.41 9.27
CA PHE A 6 -16.75 -4.48 9.54
C PHE A 6 -16.74 -3.40 8.45
N LYS A 7 -17.63 -2.42 8.58
CA LYS A 7 -17.50 -1.17 7.83
C LYS A 7 -16.34 -0.37 8.44
N VAL A 8 -15.12 -0.86 8.25
CA VAL A 8 -13.92 -0.15 8.69
C VAL A 8 -13.89 1.17 7.92
N PRO A 9 -13.85 2.33 8.60
CA PRO A 9 -13.74 3.59 7.89
C PRO A 9 -12.45 3.55 7.08
N ARG A 10 -12.59 3.62 5.75
CA ARG A 10 -11.47 3.60 4.79
C ARG A 10 -10.37 4.58 5.19
N GLU A 11 -10.76 5.73 5.74
CA GLU A 11 -9.89 6.79 6.25
C GLU A 11 -8.96 6.29 7.38
N ALA A 12 -9.47 5.47 8.30
CA ALA A 12 -8.67 4.92 9.40
C ALA A 12 -7.64 3.90 8.90
N VAL A 13 -7.99 3.09 7.89
CA VAL A 13 -7.06 2.13 7.30
C VAL A 13 -5.92 2.86 6.59
N ARG A 14 -6.20 3.95 5.87
CA ARG A 14 -5.17 4.81 5.28
C ARG A 14 -4.27 5.45 6.34
N GLY A 15 -4.85 5.92 7.45
CA GLY A 15 -4.09 6.44 8.59
C GLY A 15 -3.12 5.40 9.15
N ILE A 16 -3.58 4.16 9.31
CA ILE A 16 -2.75 3.04 9.79
C ILE A 16 -1.63 2.71 8.79
N GLN A 17 -1.97 2.57 7.50
CA GLN A 17 -0.99 2.31 6.44
C GLN A 17 0.08 3.41 6.36
N GLY A 18 -0.34 4.67 6.48
CA GLY A 18 0.55 5.83 6.48
C GLY A 18 1.44 5.87 7.72
N PHE A 19 0.88 5.61 8.90
CA PHE A 19 1.64 5.58 10.16
C PHE A 19 2.73 4.51 10.13
N PHE A 20 2.40 3.28 9.74
CA PHE A 20 3.40 2.21 9.67
C PHE A 20 4.46 2.47 8.59
N SER A 21 4.06 3.03 7.44
CA SER A 21 5.01 3.43 6.40
C SER A 21 5.98 4.50 6.90
N LEU A 22 5.48 5.48 7.65
CA LEU A 22 6.31 6.54 8.24
C LEU A 22 7.23 6.00 9.34
N ALA A 23 6.73 5.12 10.20
CA ALA A 23 7.53 4.46 11.23
C ALA A 23 8.72 3.71 10.59
N VAL A 24 8.45 2.89 9.56
CA VAL A 24 9.50 2.18 8.82
C VAL A 24 10.49 3.15 8.17
N LEU A 25 9.99 4.23 7.57
CA LEU A 25 10.86 5.23 6.93
C LEU A 25 11.82 5.88 7.94
N ILE A 26 11.34 6.24 9.13
CA ILE A 26 12.15 6.85 10.19
C ILE A 26 13.17 5.87 10.74
N LEU A 27 12.76 4.64 11.06
CA LEU A 27 13.64 3.62 11.63
C LEU A 27 14.71 3.19 10.61
N SER A 28 14.32 2.97 9.35
CA SER A 28 15.27 2.63 8.29
C SER A 28 16.24 3.79 7.99
N ALA A 29 15.78 5.05 8.08
CA ALA A 29 16.66 6.21 7.97
C ALA A 29 17.65 6.30 9.14
N TYR A 30 17.22 5.98 10.36
CA TYR A 30 18.10 5.91 11.53
C TYR A 30 19.19 4.83 11.33
N VAL A 31 18.81 3.63 10.89
CA VAL A 31 19.76 2.55 10.59
C VAL A 31 20.73 2.98 9.50
N ALA A 32 20.23 3.56 8.40
CA ALA A 32 21.07 4.05 7.31
C ALA A 32 22.02 5.18 7.74
N ASN A 33 21.58 6.10 8.59
CA ASN A 33 22.43 7.16 9.12
C ASN A 33 23.56 6.56 9.96
N TRP A 34 23.26 5.62 10.86
CA TRP A 34 24.27 4.96 11.69
C TRP A 34 25.36 4.26 10.86
N TYR A 35 24.99 3.59 9.76
CA TYR A 35 26.00 2.99 8.86
C TYR A 35 26.94 4.06 8.28
N ASN A 36 26.41 5.18 7.83
CA ASN A 36 27.20 6.27 7.25
C ASN A 36 28.05 7.02 8.29
N THR A 37 27.54 7.24 9.51
CA THR A 37 28.22 8.06 10.52
C THR A 37 29.15 7.26 11.43
N ASP A 38 28.71 6.10 11.89
CA ASP A 38 29.41 5.36 12.95
C ASP A 38 30.35 4.29 12.38
N THR A 39 29.97 3.65 11.27
CA THR A 39 30.80 2.62 10.63
C THR A 39 31.57 3.12 9.42
N LEU A 40 31.24 4.31 8.90
CA LEU A 40 31.77 4.85 7.64
C LEU A 40 31.64 3.86 6.46
N THR A 41 30.62 3.00 6.52
CA THR A 41 30.33 2.01 5.48
C THR A 41 28.98 2.29 4.85
N SER A 42 28.83 1.96 3.57
CA SER A 42 27.57 2.17 2.87
C SER A 42 26.46 1.31 3.47
N SER A 43 25.27 1.91 3.61
CA SER A 43 24.09 1.22 4.13
C SER A 43 23.72 -0.01 3.29
N PRO A 44 23.32 -1.12 3.93
CA PRO A 44 22.95 -2.35 3.22
C PRO A 44 21.75 -2.12 2.29
N SER A 45 21.82 -2.72 1.09
CA SER A 45 20.79 -2.57 0.04
C SER A 45 19.38 -2.95 0.50
N GLN A 46 19.26 -3.87 1.46
CA GLN A 46 18.01 -4.36 2.01
C GLN A 46 17.25 -3.27 2.77
N ILE A 47 17.97 -2.43 3.52
CA ILE A 47 17.39 -1.26 4.21
C ILE A 47 17.00 -0.19 3.19
N ASN A 48 17.82 0.02 2.16
CA ASN A 48 17.52 1.00 1.10
C ASN A 48 16.26 0.62 0.30
N VAL A 49 16.06 -0.66 0.00
CA VAL A 49 14.85 -1.16 -0.66
C VAL A 49 13.61 -0.97 0.22
N LEU A 50 13.72 -1.21 1.53
CA LEU A 50 12.63 -0.97 2.48
C LEU A 50 12.29 0.53 2.59
N LEU A 51 13.30 1.39 2.60
CA LEU A 51 13.14 2.85 2.58
C LEU A 51 12.39 3.31 1.32
N ALA A 52 12.77 2.78 0.15
CA ALA A 52 12.09 3.06 -1.11
C ALA A 52 10.63 2.58 -1.10
N ALA A 53 10.36 1.38 -0.57
CA ALA A 53 9.00 0.86 -0.42
C ALA A 53 8.14 1.76 0.49
N ALA A 54 8.69 2.22 1.61
CA ALA A 54 8.02 3.16 2.50
C ALA A 54 7.69 4.49 1.81
N ALA A 55 8.63 5.05 1.05
CA ALA A 55 8.41 6.28 0.27
C ALA A 55 7.33 6.11 -0.80
N ILE A 56 7.39 5.01 -1.58
CA ILE A 56 6.38 4.68 -2.59
C ILE A 56 4.99 4.53 -1.97
N SER A 57 4.92 3.93 -0.78
CA SER A 57 3.67 3.75 -0.03
C SER A 57 3.05 5.09 0.38
N ILE A 58 3.85 6.04 0.88
CA ILE A 58 3.38 7.39 1.22
C ILE A 58 2.85 8.10 -0.04
N VAL A 59 3.59 8.05 -1.14
CA VAL A 59 3.17 8.63 -2.42
C VAL A 59 1.86 7.99 -2.90
N SER A 60 1.72 6.67 -2.77
CA SER A 60 0.53 5.92 -3.16
C SER A 60 -0.71 6.34 -2.36
N ILE A 61 -0.56 6.53 -1.05
CA ILE A 61 -1.65 7.01 -0.18
C ILE A 61 -2.10 8.40 -0.63
N ILE A 62 -1.16 9.31 -0.90
CA ILE A 62 -1.47 10.66 -1.40
C ILE A 62 -2.24 10.57 -2.72
N HIS A 63 -1.80 9.74 -3.66
CA HIS A 63 -2.49 9.56 -4.94
C HIS A 63 -3.93 9.06 -4.75
N LEU A 64 -4.16 8.11 -3.86
CA LEU A 64 -5.49 7.55 -3.58
C LEU A 64 -6.41 8.58 -2.90
N GLU A 65 -5.89 9.36 -1.95
CA GLU A 65 -6.63 10.44 -1.27
C GLU A 65 -7.01 11.58 -2.23
N VAL A 66 -6.06 12.04 -3.05
CA VAL A 66 -6.28 13.12 -4.01
C VAL A 66 -7.26 12.68 -5.09
N THR A 67 -7.11 11.47 -5.63
CA THR A 67 -8.00 10.93 -6.67
C THR A 67 -9.43 10.81 -6.15
N SER A 68 -9.61 10.32 -4.91
CA SER A 68 -10.94 10.17 -4.31
C SER A 68 -11.63 11.50 -4.02
N LYS A 69 -10.88 12.59 -3.77
CA LYS A 69 -11.44 13.90 -3.41
C LYS A 69 -11.69 14.80 -4.62
N PHE A 70 -10.77 14.81 -5.59
CA PHE A 70 -10.80 15.79 -6.68
C PHE A 70 -11.37 15.23 -8.00
N PHE A 71 -11.22 13.93 -8.28
CA PHE A 71 -11.57 13.37 -9.59
C PHE A 71 -12.40 12.07 -9.51
N PRO A 72 -13.59 12.10 -8.87
CA PRO A 72 -14.45 10.91 -8.77
C PRO A 72 -14.93 10.38 -10.13
N ARG A 73 -14.86 11.20 -11.20
CA ARG A 73 -15.26 10.82 -12.57
C ARG A 73 -14.14 10.18 -13.40
N LEU A 74 -12.86 10.37 -13.02
CA LEU A 74 -11.71 9.73 -13.67
C LEU A 74 -11.13 8.57 -12.85
N ALA A 75 -11.71 8.25 -11.69
CA ALA A 75 -11.30 7.13 -10.85
C ALA A 75 -11.59 5.79 -11.54
N SER A 76 -10.71 5.39 -12.47
CA SER A 76 -10.79 4.07 -13.06
C SER A 76 -10.48 3.03 -11.97
N PRO A 77 -11.35 2.02 -11.77
CA PRO A 77 -11.15 1.03 -10.71
C PRO A 77 -9.85 0.23 -10.90
N PHE A 78 -9.37 0.12 -12.14
CA PHE A 78 -8.12 -0.57 -12.47
C PHE A 78 -6.88 0.14 -11.94
N VAL A 79 -6.84 1.48 -11.96
CA VAL A 79 -5.68 2.24 -11.44
C VAL A 79 -5.58 2.07 -9.92
N SER A 80 -6.68 2.15 -9.20
CA SER A 80 -6.68 1.93 -7.74
C SER A 80 -6.17 0.54 -7.37
N ILE A 81 -6.62 -0.50 -8.08
CA ILE A 81 -6.15 -1.88 -7.86
C ILE A 81 -4.67 -2.03 -8.20
N ALA A 82 -4.21 -1.41 -9.29
CA ALA A 82 -2.80 -1.44 -9.66
C ALA A 82 -1.91 -0.82 -8.59
N VAL A 83 -2.29 0.34 -8.05
CA VAL A 83 -1.54 1.01 -6.96
C VAL A 83 -1.48 0.14 -5.71
N GLU A 84 -2.60 -0.44 -5.31
CA GLU A 84 -2.68 -1.37 -4.16
C GLU A 84 -1.80 -2.61 -4.37
N PHE A 85 -1.83 -3.19 -5.58
CA PHE A 85 -1.02 -4.37 -5.92
C PHE A 85 0.48 -4.06 -5.92
N ILE A 86 0.89 -2.91 -6.47
CA ILE A 86 2.27 -2.47 -6.47
C ILE A 86 2.79 -2.38 -5.03
N ASN A 87 2.02 -1.74 -4.13
CA ASN A 87 2.39 -1.66 -2.72
C ASN A 87 2.51 -3.03 -2.06
N LEU A 88 1.58 -3.94 -2.33
CA LEU A 88 1.64 -5.32 -1.83
C LEU A 88 2.95 -6.01 -2.22
N VAL A 89 3.34 -5.96 -3.49
CA VAL A 89 4.55 -6.61 -3.98
C VAL A 89 5.80 -5.98 -3.36
N PHE A 90 5.84 -4.64 -3.26
CA PHE A 90 6.95 -3.93 -2.65
C PHE A 90 7.13 -4.26 -1.17
N TRP A 91 6.04 -4.24 -0.40
CA TRP A 91 6.08 -4.58 1.02
C TRP A 91 6.45 -6.06 1.23
N PHE A 92 5.89 -6.97 0.43
CA PHE A 92 6.22 -8.39 0.50
C PHE A 92 7.70 -8.66 0.24
N GLY A 93 8.25 -8.11 -0.86
CA GLY A 93 9.65 -8.29 -1.22
C GLY A 93 10.60 -7.66 -0.19
N SER A 94 10.28 -6.46 0.29
CA SER A 94 11.12 -5.73 1.24
C SER A 94 11.16 -6.41 2.61
N SER A 95 10.01 -6.89 3.12
CA SER A 95 9.94 -7.62 4.40
C SER A 95 10.77 -8.91 4.38
N ILE A 96 10.70 -9.68 3.29
CA ILE A 96 11.48 -10.92 3.16
C ILE A 96 12.97 -10.60 3.04
N SER A 97 13.34 -9.60 2.25
CA SER A 97 14.72 -9.16 2.09
C SER A 97 15.36 -8.80 3.44
N LEU A 98 14.62 -8.04 4.26
CA LEU A 98 15.08 -7.67 5.60
C LEU A 98 15.14 -8.89 6.54
N ALA A 99 14.12 -9.75 6.54
CA ALA A 99 14.10 -10.95 7.38
C ALA A 99 15.28 -11.91 7.09
N VAL A 100 15.59 -12.11 5.81
CA VAL A 100 16.73 -12.94 5.39
C VAL A 100 18.05 -12.29 5.78
N PHE A 101 18.17 -10.97 5.66
CA PHE A 101 19.35 -10.24 6.12
C PHE A 101 19.56 -10.46 7.62
N LEU A 102 18.55 -10.19 8.47
CA LEU A 102 18.65 -10.37 9.92
C LEU A 102 18.98 -11.81 10.32
N SER A 103 18.43 -12.80 9.61
CA SER A 103 18.68 -14.22 9.89
C SER A 103 20.13 -14.65 9.64
N ARG A 104 20.90 -13.88 8.85
CA ARG A 104 22.31 -14.14 8.55
C ARG A 104 23.28 -13.42 9.49
N LEU A 105 22.80 -12.53 10.36
CA LEU A 105 23.66 -11.81 11.31
C LEU A 105 23.94 -12.71 12.53
N LEU A 106 25.19 -13.14 12.70
CA LEU A 106 25.63 -13.92 13.88
C LEU A 106 25.55 -13.12 15.20
N PHE A 107 25.69 -11.80 15.14
CA PHE A 107 25.62 -10.92 16.30
C PHE A 107 24.76 -9.70 15.99
N CYS A 108 23.54 -9.67 16.55
CA CYS A 108 22.62 -8.55 16.43
C CYS A 108 22.38 -8.01 17.85
N ARG A 109 23.19 -7.04 18.28
CA ARG A 109 23.12 -6.45 19.62
C ARG A 109 23.22 -4.92 19.51
N GLY A 110 22.42 -4.22 20.30
CA GLY A 110 22.36 -2.75 20.33
C GLY A 110 21.06 -2.18 19.76
N SER A 111 20.93 -0.85 19.83
CA SER A 111 19.71 -0.12 19.41
C SER A 111 19.42 -0.24 17.91
N VAL A 112 20.47 -0.30 17.07
CA VAL A 112 20.34 -0.40 15.62
C VAL A 112 19.75 -1.73 15.18
N CYS A 113 20.17 -2.82 15.84
CA CYS A 113 19.58 -4.14 15.62
C CYS A 113 18.11 -4.18 16.05
N ALA A 114 17.79 -3.63 17.23
CA ALA A 114 16.41 -3.57 17.71
C ALA A 114 15.52 -2.74 16.76
N ALA A 115 16.05 -1.64 16.21
CA ALA A 115 15.36 -0.85 15.19
C ALA A 115 15.13 -1.66 13.91
N ALA A 116 16.13 -2.37 13.40
CA ALA A 116 15.98 -3.22 12.22
C ALA A 116 14.98 -4.39 12.43
N GLN A 117 14.92 -4.95 13.64
CA GLN A 117 13.91 -5.96 14.00
C GLN A 117 12.51 -5.36 14.03
N ALA A 118 12.35 -4.17 14.62
CA ALA A 118 11.09 -3.45 14.62
C ALA A 118 10.62 -3.11 13.19
N ASP A 119 11.54 -2.70 12.32
CA ASP A 119 11.27 -2.48 10.90
C ASP A 119 10.70 -3.72 10.21
N ALA A 120 11.27 -4.90 10.46
CA ALA A 120 10.76 -6.13 9.88
C ALA A 120 9.30 -6.39 10.31
N VAL A 121 9.00 -6.22 11.61
CA VAL A 121 7.64 -6.41 12.15
C VAL A 121 6.67 -5.39 11.56
N PHE A 122 7.02 -4.10 11.57
CA PHE A 122 6.16 -3.06 11.02
C PHE A 122 5.94 -3.22 9.53
N ALA A 123 6.94 -3.66 8.77
CA ALA A 123 6.79 -3.96 7.36
C ALA A 123 5.79 -5.09 7.12
N PHE A 124 5.84 -6.18 7.89
CA PHE A 124 4.86 -7.28 7.80
C PHE A 124 3.44 -6.83 8.20
N VAL A 125 3.31 -6.03 9.26
CA VAL A 125 2.00 -5.50 9.67
C VAL A 125 1.44 -4.60 8.58
N ASN A 126 2.27 -3.75 7.98
CA ASN A 126 1.84 -2.87 6.90
C ASN A 126 1.45 -3.67 5.64
N LEU A 127 2.19 -4.73 5.30
CA LEU A 127 1.82 -5.67 4.24
C LEU A 127 0.40 -6.22 4.46
N LEU A 128 0.07 -6.66 5.68
CA LEU A 128 -1.26 -7.15 5.99
C LEU A 128 -2.33 -6.06 5.88
N ALA A 129 -2.00 -4.81 6.23
CA ALA A 129 -2.91 -3.68 6.06
C ALA A 129 -3.19 -3.39 4.57
N TRP A 130 -2.17 -3.44 3.71
CA TRP A 130 -2.33 -3.35 2.25
C TRP A 130 -3.11 -4.55 1.69
N LEU A 131 -2.89 -5.76 2.21
CA LEU A 131 -3.65 -6.94 1.79
C LEU A 131 -5.13 -6.84 2.16
N GLY A 132 -5.41 -6.34 3.36
CA GLY A 132 -6.76 -6.13 3.86
C GLY A 132 -7.57 -5.11 3.06
N THR A 133 -6.92 -4.24 2.29
CA THR A 133 -7.58 -3.25 1.41
C THR A 133 -7.65 -3.73 -0.04
N PHE A 134 -6.58 -4.35 -0.55
CA PHE A 134 -6.54 -4.91 -1.89
C PHE A 134 -7.57 -6.03 -2.13
N VAL A 135 -7.70 -6.99 -1.20
CA VAL A 135 -8.59 -8.14 -1.34
C VAL A 135 -10.06 -7.74 -1.51
N PRO A 136 -10.67 -6.95 -0.59
CA PRO A 136 -12.07 -6.56 -0.76
C PRO A 136 -12.28 -5.71 -2.03
N LEU A 137 -11.35 -4.79 -2.34
CA LEU A 137 -11.43 -3.96 -3.54
C LEU A 137 -11.46 -4.83 -4.81
N THR A 138 -10.61 -5.84 -4.88
CA THR A 138 -10.51 -6.76 -6.01
C THR A 138 -11.76 -7.65 -6.10
N LEU A 139 -12.24 -8.18 -4.97
CA LEU A 139 -13.46 -9.00 -4.93
C LEU A 139 -14.70 -8.22 -5.36
N ASP A 140 -14.82 -6.95 -4.99
CA ASP A 140 -15.94 -6.10 -5.38
C ASP A 140 -15.91 -5.81 -6.89
N LEU A 141 -14.72 -5.63 -7.48
CA LEU A 141 -14.58 -5.50 -8.93
C LEU A 141 -14.96 -6.79 -9.66
N PHE A 142 -14.50 -7.96 -9.19
CA PHE A 142 -14.85 -9.25 -9.79
C PHE A 142 -16.36 -9.52 -9.71
N LYS A 143 -17.02 -9.21 -8.59
CA LYS A 143 -18.47 -9.34 -8.45
C LYS A 143 -19.24 -8.33 -9.31
N GLY A 144 -18.72 -7.11 -9.45
CA GLY A 144 -19.24 -6.09 -10.36
C GLY A 144 -19.15 -6.50 -11.83
N GLY A 145 -18.08 -7.20 -12.22
CA GLY A 145 -17.91 -7.79 -13.55
C GLY A 145 -18.75 -9.06 -13.79
N LEU A 146 -19.03 -9.84 -12.75
CA LEU A 146 -19.92 -11.02 -12.80
C LEU A 146 -21.42 -10.65 -12.87
N ARG A 147 -21.79 -9.42 -12.48
CA ARG A 147 -23.07 -8.82 -12.89
C ARG A 147 -22.98 -8.35 -14.34
N LYS A 148 -22.84 -9.32 -15.27
CA LYS A 148 -23.21 -9.08 -16.66
C LYS A 148 -24.69 -8.67 -16.65
N PRO A 149 -25.07 -7.51 -17.20
CA PRO A 149 -26.47 -7.13 -17.27
C PRO A 149 -27.18 -8.13 -18.16
N THR A 150 -28.11 -8.89 -17.59
CA THR A 150 -29.02 -9.72 -18.37
C THR A 150 -30.02 -8.81 -19.07
N GLY A 151 -29.77 -8.53 -20.35
CA GLY A 151 -30.80 -8.23 -21.35
C GLY A 151 -31.28 -6.78 -21.48
N PRO A 152 -31.81 -6.42 -22.67
CA PRO A 152 -32.00 -5.05 -23.12
C PRO A 152 -33.33 -4.48 -22.63
N SER A 153 -33.33 -3.27 -22.08
CA SER A 153 -34.51 -2.41 -22.18
C SER A 153 -34.28 -1.46 -23.34
N MET A 154 -34.95 -1.76 -24.46
CA MET A 154 -35.25 -0.78 -25.49
C MET A 154 -35.82 0.48 -24.83
N SER A 155 -35.16 1.61 -25.03
CA SER A 155 -35.85 2.85 -25.37
C SER A 155 -34.90 3.72 -26.17
N GLY A 156 -34.80 3.37 -27.45
CA GLY A 156 -34.36 4.31 -28.46
C GLY A 156 -35.47 5.35 -28.66
N GLY A 157 -35.08 6.61 -28.59
CA GLY A 157 -35.95 7.74 -28.85
C GLY A 157 -35.11 8.98 -29.13
N ALA A 158 -34.42 8.96 -30.28
CA ALA A 158 -33.85 10.15 -30.89
C ALA A 158 -34.96 10.95 -31.58
N GLY A 159 -34.92 12.28 -31.46
CA GLY A 159 -35.76 13.25 -32.16
C GLY A 159 -35.93 14.52 -31.31
N MET A 160 -35.07 15.55 -31.39
CA MET A 160 -34.87 16.54 -32.46
C MET A 160 -35.88 17.71 -32.44
N LYS A 161 -35.37 18.92 -32.09
CA LYS A 161 -35.91 20.30 -32.31
C LYS A 161 -37.22 20.62 -31.54
N GLU A 162 -37.46 21.82 -30.97
CA GLU A 162 -37.34 23.17 -31.52
C GLU A 162 -37.00 24.27 -30.48
N VAL A 163 -36.52 25.37 -31.05
CA VAL A 163 -36.26 26.70 -30.48
C VAL A 163 -37.51 27.55 -30.73
N ALA A 164 -37.80 28.47 -29.80
CA ALA A 164 -38.79 29.56 -29.83
C ALA A 164 -40.24 29.21 -29.46
#